data_AF-H6R0V9-F1
#
_entry.id   AF-H6R0V9-F1
#
_cell.length_a   1.000
_cell.length_b   1.000
_cell.length_c   1.000
_cell.angle_alpha   90.00
_cell.angle_beta   90.00
_cell.angle_gamma   90.00
#
_symmetry.space_group_name_H-M   'P 1'
#
loop_
_entity.id
_entity.type
_entity.pdbx_description
1 polymer ?
#
loop_
_entity_poly.entity_id
_entity_poly.type
_entity_poly.pdbx_seq_one_letter_code
_entity_poly.pdbx_strand_id
1 'polypeptide(L)'
;MPQPLETKDQVASHLAQIFDPSREYRIYRIEHGWVCSPIPTTQETATGRDIGLTKLVVDGQTGTVIQYPSWSTRMVETDYTEARRTGRPPQGAQVYPKQWQVSLERIRENAVEIEYRLTTTSRTQPPQHSEGPLVINKQSLEHRPTGTMQAMAVSRAKWRSELDGTWPEREMFEV
;
A
#
# COMPACT_ATOMS: atom_id res chain seq x y z
N MET A 1 -6.13 11.37 -18.06
CA MET A 1 -4.86 11.58 -17.33
C MET A 1 -5.17 12.39 -16.09
N PRO A 2 -4.63 12.05 -14.91
CA PRO A 2 -4.80 12.88 -13.72
C PRO A 2 -4.25 14.28 -13.97
N GLN A 3 -4.83 15.29 -13.30
CA GLN A 3 -4.31 16.65 -13.40
C GLN A 3 -2.92 16.72 -12.73
N PRO A 4 -1.93 17.38 -13.36
CA PRO A 4 -0.62 17.58 -12.74
C PRO A 4 -0.73 18.29 -11.38
N LEU A 5 0.12 17.88 -10.44
CA LEU A 5 0.23 18.44 -9.10
C LEU A 5 1.34 19.49 -9.07
N GLU A 6 0.95 20.74 -9.24
CA GLU A 6 1.84 21.90 -9.40
C GLU A 6 2.07 22.68 -8.10
N THR A 7 1.18 22.57 -7.12
CA THR A 7 1.28 23.30 -5.85
C THR A 7 1.32 22.37 -4.63
N LYS A 8 1.84 22.89 -3.51
CA LYS A 8 1.83 22.17 -2.23
C LYS A 8 0.42 21.81 -1.78
N ASP A 9 -0.55 22.69 -1.99
CA ASP A 9 -1.93 22.49 -1.56
C ASP A 9 -2.62 21.39 -2.37
N GLN A 10 -2.31 21.29 -3.66
CA GLN A 10 -2.78 20.18 -4.52
C GLN A 10 -2.20 18.85 -4.04
N VAL A 11 -0.91 18.81 -3.68
CA VAL A 11 -0.26 17.61 -3.14
C VAL A 11 -0.82 17.23 -1.78
N ALA A 12 -1.03 18.20 -0.90
CA ALA A 12 -1.64 17.97 0.41
C ALA A 12 -3.05 17.40 0.27
N SER A 13 -3.87 17.99 -0.61
CA SER A 13 -5.22 17.51 -0.92
C SER A 13 -5.20 16.09 -1.52
N HIS A 14 -4.25 15.82 -2.41
CA HIS A 14 -4.07 14.49 -3.00
C HIS A 14 -3.70 13.44 -1.94
N LEU A 15 -2.76 13.75 -1.05
CA LEU A 15 -2.40 12.86 0.06
C LEU A 15 -3.55 12.65 1.05
N ALA A 16 -4.33 13.69 1.34
CA ALA A 16 -5.52 13.62 2.19
C ALA A 16 -6.62 12.70 1.62
N GLN A 17 -6.74 12.60 0.28
CA GLN A 17 -7.67 11.68 -0.38
C GLN A 17 -7.21 10.22 -0.32
N ILE A 18 -5.90 9.97 -0.24
CA ILE A 18 -5.31 8.62 -0.26
C ILE A 18 -5.18 8.04 1.15
N PHE A 19 -4.81 8.90 2.10
CA PHE A 19 -4.54 8.51 3.48
C PHE A 19 -5.59 9.13 4.42
N ASP A 20 -5.17 9.61 5.58
CA ASP A 20 -6.02 10.29 6.55
C ASP A 20 -6.10 11.79 6.21
N PRO A 21 -7.31 12.37 6.05
CA PRO A 21 -7.50 13.80 5.79
C PRO A 21 -6.95 14.72 6.86
N SER A 22 -6.78 14.23 8.10
CA SER A 22 -6.23 14.98 9.22
C SER A 22 -4.70 14.89 9.32
N ARG A 23 -4.06 14.07 8.47
CA ARG A 23 -2.60 13.91 8.49
C ARG A 23 -1.92 15.08 7.80
N GLU A 24 -1.12 15.82 8.56
CA GLU A 24 -0.27 16.88 8.02
C GLU A 24 1.06 16.35 7.50
N TYR A 25 1.60 17.03 6.48
CA TYR A 25 2.87 16.67 5.84
C TYR A 25 3.76 17.90 5.67
N ARG A 26 5.06 17.73 5.90
CA ARG A 26 6.09 18.64 5.38
C ARG A 26 6.32 18.31 3.91
N ILE A 27 6.02 19.26 3.03
CA ILE A 27 6.07 19.07 1.57
C ILE A 27 7.18 19.93 0.96
N TYR A 28 8.10 19.28 0.24
CA TYR A 28 9.22 19.90 -0.46
C TYR A 28 9.18 19.55 -1.94
N ARG A 29 9.38 20.55 -2.81
CA ARG A 29 9.40 20.32 -4.26
C ARG A 29 10.75 19.75 -4.70
N ILE A 30 10.72 18.82 -5.63
CA ILE A 30 11.87 18.23 -6.32
C ILE A 30 11.63 18.28 -7.84
N GLU A 31 12.63 17.93 -8.65
CA GLU A 31 12.61 18.09 -10.12
C GLU A 31 11.38 17.49 -10.80
N HIS A 32 10.94 16.31 -10.36
CA HIS A 32 9.82 15.55 -10.97
C HIS A 32 8.64 15.33 -10.02
N GLY A 33 8.52 16.10 -8.95
CA GLY A 33 7.45 15.89 -7.97
C GLY A 33 7.72 16.52 -6.62
N TRP A 34 7.34 15.80 -5.56
CA TRP A 34 7.33 16.31 -4.20
C TRP A 34 7.75 15.25 -3.20
N VAL A 35 8.64 15.60 -2.27
CA VAL A 35 8.93 14.77 -1.10
C VAL A 35 8.04 15.22 0.05
N CYS A 36 7.31 14.27 0.63
CA CYS A 36 6.37 14.50 1.71
C CYS A 36 6.80 13.69 2.93
N SER A 37 6.94 14.34 4.08
CA SER A 37 7.23 13.69 5.35
C SER A 37 6.07 13.94 6.31
N PRO A 38 5.41 12.90 6.84
CA PRO A 38 4.32 13.09 7.79
C PRO A 38 4.82 13.85 9.02
N ILE A 39 4.01 14.77 9.53
CA ILE A 39 4.26 15.45 10.80
C ILE A 39 3.66 14.55 11.90
N PRO A 40 4.49 14.07 12.86
CA PRO A 40 3.96 13.31 13.97
C PRO A 40 2.97 14.16 14.76
N THR A 41 1.83 13.56 15.12
CA THR A 41 0.87 14.15 16.05
C THR A 41 1.44 14.17 17.47
N THR A 42 0.88 15.01 18.34
CA THR A 42 1.24 15.05 19.77
C THR A 42 1.07 13.67 20.43
N GLN A 43 0.06 12.91 20.01
CA GLN A 43 -0.20 11.56 20.52
C GLN A 43 0.83 10.53 20.05
N GLU A 44 1.25 10.57 18.78
CA GLU A 44 2.32 9.67 18.28
C GLU A 44 3.67 9.96 18.94
N THR A 45 3.98 11.24 19.13
CA THR A 45 5.19 11.67 19.85
C THR A 45 5.17 11.20 21.30
N ALA A 46 4.03 11.34 21.98
CA ALA A 46 3.86 10.89 23.36
C ALA A 46 3.91 9.36 23.53
N THR A 47 3.63 8.60 22.47
CA THR A 47 3.61 7.12 22.49
C THR A 47 4.83 6.47 21.82
N GLY A 48 5.81 7.27 21.37
CA GLY A 48 7.01 6.77 20.67
C GLY A 48 6.70 6.13 19.30
N ARG A 49 5.55 6.45 18.71
CA ARG A 49 5.12 5.98 17.37
C ARG A 49 5.63 6.89 16.24
N ASP A 50 6.48 7.85 16.56
CA ASP A 50 7.18 8.73 15.63
C ASP A 50 8.43 8.05 15.00
N ILE A 51 8.90 6.94 15.57
CA ILE A 51 10.02 6.15 15.05
C ILE A 51 9.55 5.30 13.86
N GLY A 52 10.14 5.53 12.69
CA GLY A 52 9.84 4.79 11.46
C GLY A 52 8.93 5.51 10.47
N LEU A 53 8.72 6.83 10.63
CA LEU A 53 7.96 7.63 9.68
C LEU A 53 8.61 7.61 8.29
N THR A 54 8.03 6.81 7.42
CA THR A 54 8.42 6.67 6.01
C THR A 54 8.28 7.98 5.27
N LYS A 55 9.15 8.20 4.28
CA LYS A 55 9.00 9.33 3.34
C LYS A 55 8.16 8.93 2.16
N LEU A 56 7.38 9.86 1.66
CA LEU A 56 6.60 9.70 0.45
C LEU A 56 7.19 10.57 -0.65
N VAL A 57 7.17 10.09 -1.87
CA VAL A 57 7.34 10.90 -3.08
C VAL A 57 6.04 10.89 -3.85
N VAL A 58 5.56 12.08 -4.22
CA VAL A 58 4.42 12.25 -5.12
C VAL A 58 4.92 12.71 -6.47
N ASP A 59 4.71 11.90 -7.51
CA ASP A 59 5.01 12.28 -8.90
C ASP A 59 4.10 13.44 -9.33
N GLY A 60 4.71 14.54 -9.77
CA GLY A 60 3.98 15.76 -10.11
C GLY A 60 3.14 15.64 -11.39
N GLN A 61 3.43 14.68 -12.26
CA GLN A 61 2.71 14.47 -13.51
C GLN A 61 1.63 13.41 -13.38
N THR A 62 1.93 12.31 -12.69
CA THR A 62 1.03 11.14 -12.62
C THR A 62 0.23 11.06 -11.32
N GLY A 63 0.62 11.79 -10.28
CA GLY A 63 0.05 11.64 -8.94
C GLY A 63 0.40 10.31 -8.26
N THR A 64 1.35 9.55 -8.81
CA THR A 64 1.83 8.31 -8.19
C THR A 64 2.49 8.62 -6.85
N VAL A 65 2.18 7.85 -5.81
CA VAL A 65 2.80 7.97 -4.49
C VAL A 65 3.70 6.78 -4.23
N ILE A 66 4.96 7.06 -3.88
CA ILE A 66 6.00 6.07 -3.62
C ILE A 66 6.47 6.24 -2.18
N GLN A 67 6.40 5.16 -1.40
CA GLN A 67 6.87 5.11 -0.03
C GLN A 67 8.30 4.59 0.02
N TYR A 68 9.17 5.37 0.66
CA TYR A 68 10.54 4.99 0.97
C TYR A 68 10.63 4.55 2.44
N PRO A 69 11.60 3.69 2.78
CA PRO A 69 11.97 3.41 4.17
C PRO A 69 12.47 4.69 4.88
N SER A 70 13.01 4.56 6.09
CA SER A 70 13.52 5.66 6.94
C SER A 70 14.76 6.39 6.39
N TRP A 71 14.77 6.69 5.10
CA TRP A 71 15.80 7.44 4.39
C TRP A 71 15.67 8.94 4.65
N SER A 72 16.77 9.66 4.46
CA SER A 72 16.75 11.12 4.50
C SER A 72 16.05 11.71 3.26
N THR A 73 15.54 12.95 3.35
CA THR A 73 14.90 13.64 2.21
C THR A 73 15.84 13.69 1.00
N ARG A 74 17.13 13.94 1.23
CA ARG A 74 18.15 14.00 0.18
C ARG A 74 18.36 12.65 -0.52
N MET A 75 18.38 11.55 0.23
CA MET A 75 18.50 10.22 -0.36
C MET A 75 17.30 9.87 -1.23
N VAL A 76 16.10 10.18 -0.76
CA VAL A 76 14.85 9.98 -1.51
C VAL A 76 14.82 10.81 -2.79
N GLU A 77 15.17 12.10 -2.71
CA GLU A 77 15.27 12.98 -3.87
C GLU A 77 16.28 12.47 -4.89
N THR A 78 17.46 12.05 -4.43
CA THR A 78 18.53 11.52 -5.29
C THR A 78 18.05 10.26 -6.00
N ASP A 79 17.53 9.28 -5.26
CA ASP A 79 17.06 8.02 -5.85
C ASP A 79 15.94 8.25 -6.85
N TYR A 80 14.93 9.04 -6.48
CA TYR A 80 13.77 9.28 -7.34
C TYR A 80 14.17 10.01 -8.63
N THR A 81 14.99 11.04 -8.53
CA THR A 81 15.42 11.84 -9.69
C THR A 81 16.28 10.99 -10.63
N GLU A 82 17.21 10.21 -10.09
CA GLU A 82 18.00 9.27 -10.90
C GLU A 82 17.13 8.18 -11.54
N ALA A 83 16.16 7.63 -10.80
CA ALA A 83 15.22 6.64 -11.31
C ALA A 83 14.46 7.18 -12.53
N ARG A 84 13.90 8.38 -12.40
CA ARG A 84 13.22 9.08 -13.49
C ARG A 84 14.13 9.36 -14.68
N ARG A 85 15.34 9.85 -14.43
CA ARG A 85 16.31 10.19 -15.49
C ARG A 85 16.77 8.98 -16.28
N THR A 86 16.94 7.83 -15.63
CA THR A 86 17.47 6.60 -16.23
C THR A 86 16.41 5.60 -16.66
N GLY A 87 15.14 5.84 -16.28
CA GLY A 87 14.04 4.93 -16.55
C GLY A 87 14.03 3.66 -15.67
N ARG A 88 14.91 3.56 -14.66
CA ARG A 88 14.84 2.45 -13.69
C ARG A 88 13.68 2.65 -12.71
N PRO A 89 13.16 1.58 -12.10
CA PRO A 89 12.29 1.70 -10.95
C PRO A 89 13.00 2.41 -9.78
N PRO A 90 12.31 3.31 -9.05
CA PRO A 90 12.80 3.83 -7.78
C PRO A 90 12.92 2.71 -6.74
N GLN A 91 13.76 2.91 -5.71
CA GLN A 91 13.94 1.93 -4.64
C GLN A 91 12.83 1.96 -3.58
N GLY A 92 11.94 2.95 -3.65
CA GLY A 92 10.70 2.97 -2.88
C GLY A 92 9.61 2.08 -3.51
N ALA A 93 8.61 1.72 -2.70
CA ALA A 93 7.45 0.96 -3.14
C ALA A 93 6.31 1.90 -3.53
N GLN A 94 5.70 1.70 -4.69
CA GLN A 94 4.49 2.44 -5.05
C GLN A 94 3.34 2.02 -4.13
N VAL A 95 2.73 3.00 -3.45
CA VAL A 95 1.59 2.79 -2.54
C VAL A 95 0.29 3.34 -3.11
N TYR A 96 0.37 4.22 -4.12
CA TYR A 96 -0.78 4.73 -4.87
C TYR A 96 -0.41 5.07 -6.33
N PRO A 97 -1.32 4.87 -7.31
CA PRO A 97 -2.57 4.12 -7.17
C PRO A 97 -2.28 2.65 -6.87
N LYS A 98 -3.17 2.03 -6.10
CA LYS A 98 -3.11 0.59 -5.80
C LYS A 98 -3.08 -0.18 -7.11
N GLN A 99 -2.10 -1.07 -7.24
CA GLN A 99 -1.82 -1.74 -8.50
C GLN A 99 -2.57 -3.06 -8.60
N TRP A 100 -3.02 -3.61 -7.49
CA TRP A 100 -3.67 -4.90 -7.44
C TRP A 100 -5.00 -4.81 -6.72
N GLN A 101 -6.02 -5.45 -7.28
CA GLN A 101 -7.26 -5.75 -6.60
C GLN A 101 -7.25 -7.23 -6.25
N VAL A 102 -7.52 -7.54 -5.00
CA VAL A 102 -7.55 -8.90 -4.47
C VAL A 102 -8.95 -9.19 -3.96
N SER A 103 -9.52 -10.32 -4.38
CA SER A 103 -10.77 -10.82 -3.82
C SER A 103 -10.62 -12.22 -3.28
N LEU A 104 -11.27 -12.45 -2.15
CA LEU A 104 -11.38 -13.73 -1.46
C LEU A 104 -12.84 -14.15 -1.46
N GLU A 105 -13.09 -15.40 -1.81
CA GLU A 105 -14.40 -16.02 -1.68
C GLU A 105 -14.26 -17.39 -1.02
N ARG A 106 -14.92 -17.59 0.11
CA ARG A 106 -14.82 -18.82 0.91
C ARG A 106 -15.49 -19.96 0.15
N ILE A 107 -14.71 -20.98 -0.20
CA ILE A 107 -15.19 -22.20 -0.85
C ILE A 107 -15.69 -23.17 0.20
N ARG A 108 -14.87 -23.42 1.23
CA ARG A 108 -15.21 -24.31 2.34
C ARG A 108 -14.47 -23.93 3.61
N GLU A 109 -15.04 -24.31 4.72
CA GLU A 109 -14.48 -24.09 6.04
C GLU A 109 -14.73 -25.32 6.92
N ASN A 110 -13.71 -25.72 7.68
CA ASN A 110 -13.84 -26.69 8.74
C ASN A 110 -13.19 -26.14 10.03
N ALA A 111 -13.11 -26.95 11.08
CA ALA A 111 -12.58 -26.50 12.37
C ALA A 111 -11.10 -26.08 12.33
N VAL A 112 -10.32 -26.60 11.38
CA VAL A 112 -8.86 -26.44 11.32
C VAL A 112 -8.43 -25.56 10.14
N GLU A 113 -9.09 -25.71 9.00
CA GLU A 113 -8.72 -25.08 7.74
C GLU A 113 -9.89 -24.32 7.13
N ILE A 114 -9.53 -23.30 6.35
CA ILE A 114 -10.44 -22.58 5.48
C ILE A 114 -9.82 -22.50 4.09
N GLU A 115 -10.65 -22.77 3.08
CA GLU A 115 -10.25 -22.67 1.68
C GLU A 115 -11.01 -21.54 1.01
N TYR A 116 -10.24 -20.68 0.36
CA TYR A 116 -10.69 -19.55 -0.41
C TYR A 116 -10.38 -19.73 -1.88
N ARG A 117 -11.23 -19.19 -2.74
CA ARG A 117 -10.87 -18.77 -4.08
C ARG A 117 -10.22 -17.40 -3.96
N LEU A 118 -8.94 -17.30 -4.30
CA LEU A 118 -8.21 -16.06 -4.37
C LEU A 118 -8.14 -15.61 -5.82
N THR A 119 -8.64 -14.41 -6.09
CA THR A 119 -8.51 -13.76 -7.39
C THR A 119 -7.69 -12.49 -7.23
N THR A 120 -6.66 -12.33 -8.06
CA THR A 120 -5.85 -11.12 -8.12
C THR A 120 -5.92 -10.52 -9.53
N THR A 121 -6.19 -9.23 -9.58
CA THR A 121 -6.29 -8.49 -10.84
C THR A 121 -5.39 -7.27 -10.74
N SER A 122 -4.36 -7.22 -11.57
CA SER A 122 -3.51 -6.05 -11.74
C SER A 122 -4.23 -4.98 -12.56
N ARG A 123 -4.02 -3.72 -12.18
CA ARG A 123 -4.45 -2.51 -12.89
C ARG A 123 -3.39 -1.99 -13.86
N THR A 124 -2.30 -2.73 -14.06
CA THR A 124 -1.32 -2.46 -15.11
C THR A 124 -1.91 -2.67 -16.51
N GLN A 125 -1.21 -2.20 -17.54
CA GLN A 125 -1.58 -2.46 -18.93
C GLN A 125 -0.50 -3.29 -19.63
N PRO A 126 -0.79 -4.52 -20.09
CA PRO A 126 -2.08 -5.22 -19.98
C PRO A 126 -2.40 -5.65 -18.54
N PRO A 127 -3.70 -5.78 -18.19
CA PRO A 127 -4.13 -6.31 -16.91
C PRO A 127 -3.62 -7.75 -16.75
N GLN A 128 -2.96 -8.02 -15.64
CA GLN A 128 -2.61 -9.38 -15.26
C GLN A 128 -3.71 -9.92 -14.36
N HIS A 129 -4.20 -11.11 -14.65
CA HIS A 129 -5.23 -11.78 -13.87
C HIS A 129 -4.72 -13.15 -13.43
N SER A 130 -4.91 -13.47 -12.16
CA SER A 130 -4.60 -14.79 -11.62
C SER A 130 -5.72 -15.21 -10.68
N GLU A 131 -6.09 -16.48 -10.77
CA GLU A 131 -7.05 -17.11 -9.86
C GLU A 131 -6.44 -18.42 -9.36
N GLY A 132 -6.67 -18.74 -8.09
CA GLY A 132 -6.26 -20.02 -7.54
C GLY A 132 -6.82 -20.29 -6.14
N PRO A 133 -6.71 -21.52 -5.65
CA PRO A 133 -7.11 -21.86 -4.29
C PRO A 133 -6.10 -21.26 -3.30
N LEU A 134 -6.61 -20.83 -2.15
CA LEU A 134 -5.85 -20.43 -0.97
C LEU A 134 -6.38 -21.22 0.22
N VAL A 135 -5.60 -22.17 0.72
CA VAL A 135 -5.91 -22.92 1.94
C VAL A 135 -5.14 -22.29 3.09
N ILE A 136 -5.84 -22.00 4.19
CA ILE A 136 -5.27 -21.39 5.40
C ILE A 136 -5.56 -22.31 6.58
N ASN A 137 -4.53 -22.65 7.35
CA ASN A 137 -4.70 -23.23 8.67
C ASN A 137 -5.05 -22.13 9.67
N LYS A 138 -6.20 -22.24 10.32
CA LYS A 138 -6.74 -21.19 11.20
C LYS A 138 -5.91 -20.96 12.46
N GLN A 139 -5.16 -21.96 12.91
CA GLN A 139 -4.36 -21.89 14.15
C GLN A 139 -2.94 -21.39 13.86
N SER A 140 -2.26 -21.99 12.88
CA SER A 140 -0.87 -21.64 12.56
C SER A 140 -0.74 -20.49 11.58
N LEU A 141 -1.81 -20.17 10.83
CA LEU A 141 -1.82 -19.19 9.72
C LEU A 141 -0.91 -19.58 8.56
N GLU A 142 -0.39 -20.80 8.57
CA GLU A 142 0.26 -21.38 7.41
C GLU A 142 -0.75 -21.48 6.27
N HIS A 143 -0.27 -21.21 5.05
CA HIS A 143 -1.13 -21.14 3.89
C HIS A 143 -0.47 -21.75 2.66
N ARG A 144 -1.31 -22.23 1.74
CA ARG A 144 -0.87 -22.81 0.47
C ARG A 144 -1.77 -22.32 -0.68
N PRO A 145 -1.19 -21.96 -1.83
CA PRO A 145 0.25 -21.85 -2.10
C PRO A 145 0.90 -20.68 -1.35
N THR A 146 2.22 -20.72 -1.17
CA THR A 146 2.98 -19.60 -0.58
C THR A 146 3.21 -18.52 -1.63
N GLY A 147 2.96 -17.26 -1.27
CA GLY A 147 3.24 -16.12 -2.13
C GLY A 147 2.86 -14.80 -1.47
N THR A 148 3.36 -13.68 -1.99
CA THR A 148 3.13 -12.36 -1.38
C THR A 148 1.65 -12.01 -1.32
N MET A 149 0.91 -12.24 -2.41
CA MET A 149 -0.53 -11.96 -2.47
C MET A 149 -1.33 -12.89 -1.53
N GLN A 150 -0.93 -14.16 -1.43
CA GLN A 150 -1.52 -15.12 -0.51
C GLN A 150 -1.27 -14.72 0.95
N ALA A 151 -0.05 -14.32 1.30
CA ALA A 151 0.29 -13.86 2.64
C ALA A 151 -0.47 -12.58 3.04
N MET A 152 -0.66 -11.65 2.09
CA MET A 152 -1.49 -10.45 2.29
C MET A 152 -2.96 -10.82 2.52
N ALA A 153 -3.51 -11.70 1.68
CA ALA A 153 -4.87 -12.21 1.80
C ALA A 153 -5.13 -12.91 3.14
N VAL A 154 -4.20 -13.75 3.60
CA VAL A 154 -4.27 -14.41 4.92
C VAL A 154 -4.29 -13.38 6.04
N SER A 155 -3.36 -12.43 6.00
CA SER A 155 -3.25 -11.38 7.01
C SER A 155 -4.52 -10.54 7.09
N ARG A 156 -5.11 -10.23 5.93
CA ARG A 156 -6.36 -9.48 5.82
C ARG A 156 -7.56 -10.26 6.36
N ALA A 157 -7.73 -11.51 5.93
CA ALA A 157 -8.80 -12.38 6.39
C ALA A 157 -8.73 -12.64 7.90
N LYS A 158 -7.51 -12.80 8.45
CA LYS A 158 -7.29 -12.91 9.89
C LYS A 158 -7.72 -11.65 10.63
N TRP A 159 -7.23 -10.49 10.21
CA TRP A 159 -7.61 -9.21 10.83
C TRP A 159 -9.13 -9.00 10.81
N ARG A 160 -9.78 -9.35 9.69
CA ARG A 160 -11.24 -9.31 9.58
C ARG A 160 -11.91 -10.29 10.55
N SER A 161 -11.39 -11.50 10.67
CA SER A 161 -11.89 -12.50 11.62
C SER A 161 -11.72 -12.07 13.08
N GLU A 162 -10.68 -11.33 13.43
CA GLU A 162 -10.48 -10.79 14.78
C GLU A 162 -11.51 -9.70 15.10
N LEU A 163 -11.95 -8.94 14.09
CA LEU A 163 -12.97 -7.90 14.25
C LEU A 163 -14.40 -8.48 14.30
N ASP A 164 -14.73 -9.36 13.36
CA ASP A 164 -16.10 -9.87 13.18
C ASP A 164 -16.34 -11.20 13.93
N GLY A 165 -15.31 -11.76 14.56
CA GLY A 165 -15.35 -13.04 15.26
C GLY A 165 -15.46 -14.28 14.36
N THR A 166 -15.55 -14.08 13.04
CA THR A 166 -15.71 -15.16 12.04
C THR A 166 -14.86 -14.87 10.81
N TRP A 167 -14.38 -15.92 10.15
CA TRP A 167 -13.65 -15.79 8.90
C TRP A 167 -14.58 -15.24 7.80
N PRO A 168 -14.11 -14.30 6.96
CA PRO A 168 -14.98 -13.65 5.98
C PRO A 168 -15.46 -14.64 4.92
N GLU A 169 -16.73 -14.52 4.53
CA GLU A 169 -17.29 -15.26 3.39
C GLU A 169 -16.79 -14.70 2.06
N ARG A 170 -16.79 -13.37 1.94
CA ARG A 170 -16.27 -12.65 0.79
C ARG A 170 -15.55 -11.40 1.28
N GLU A 171 -14.39 -11.15 0.72
CA GLU A 171 -13.64 -9.91 0.96
C GLU A 171 -13.01 -9.42 -0.33
N MET A 172 -12.92 -8.09 -0.47
CA MET A 172 -12.24 -7.45 -1.57
C MET A 172 -11.42 -6.29 -1.02
N PHE A 173 -10.16 -6.19 -1.45
CA PHE A 173 -9.26 -5.13 -1.02
C PHE A 173 -8.25 -4.79 -2.12
N GLU A 174 -7.61 -3.63 -1.99
CA GLU A 174 -6.62 -3.13 -2.95
C GLU A 174 -5.24 -3.06 -2.30
N VAL A 175 -4.21 -3.41 -3.07
CA VAL A 175 -2.79 -3.46 -2.64
C VAL A 175 -1.87 -2.70 -3.59
#